data_AF-A0A9D2TSG4-F1
#
_entry.id   AF-A0A9D2TSG4-F1
#
_cell.length_a   1.000
_cell.length_b   1.000
_cell.length_c   1.000
_cell.angle_alpha   90.00
_cell.angle_beta   90.00
_cell.angle_gamma   90.00
#
_symmetry.space_group_name_H-M   'P 1'
#
loop_
_entity.id
_entity.type
_entity.pdbx_description
1 polymer ?
#
loop_
_entity_poly.entity_id
_entity_poly.type
_entity_poly.pdbx_seq_one_letter_code
_entity_poly.pdbx_strand_id
1 'polypeptide(L)'
;MNDQREEAKIEKYAEKKKSGPIIKIMDKADTEVLIEALKALGGIADEDSANKITHYLDHPDAKVRVAACKAALVIDTEYMKTRVRHQLAVEQDADAKKQIQEALNQAQGTRV
;
A
#
# COMPACT_ATOMS: atom_id res chain seq x y z
N MET A 1 -9.30 -19.64 6.00
CA MET A 1 -9.01 -19.81 7.46
C MET A 1 -7.56 -19.44 7.81
N ASN A 2 -6.64 -19.32 6.84
CA ASN A 2 -5.28 -18.85 7.12
C ASN A 2 -5.21 -17.31 7.25
N ASP A 3 -6.09 -16.62 6.52
CA ASP A 3 -6.07 -15.18 6.27
C ASP A 3 -6.39 -14.38 7.55
N GLN A 4 -7.42 -14.78 8.32
CA GLN A 4 -7.73 -14.20 9.64
C GLN A 4 -6.56 -14.29 10.64
N ARG A 5 -5.72 -15.33 10.55
CA ARG A 5 -4.54 -15.47 11.42
C ARG A 5 -3.42 -14.54 10.98
N GLU A 6 -3.32 -14.26 9.68
CA GLU A 6 -2.31 -13.36 9.11
C GLU A 6 -2.70 -11.90 9.34
N GLU A 7 -3.97 -11.54 9.14
CA GLU A 7 -4.53 -10.23 9.47
C GLU A 7 -4.28 -9.85 10.94
N ALA A 8 -4.63 -10.73 11.88
CA ALA A 8 -4.41 -10.48 13.30
C ALA A 8 -2.92 -10.33 13.67
N LYS A 9 -2.01 -11.00 12.94
CA LYS A 9 -0.57 -10.80 13.11
C LYS A 9 -0.13 -9.45 12.55
N ILE A 10 -0.62 -9.08 11.37
CA ILE A 10 -0.31 -7.80 10.72
C ILE A 10 -0.70 -6.66 11.65
N GLU A 11 -1.94 -6.66 12.16
CA GLU A 11 -2.45 -5.66 13.10
C GLU A 11 -1.54 -5.55 14.34
N LYS A 12 -1.26 -6.69 15.00
CA LYS A 12 -0.36 -6.73 16.17
C LYS A 12 1.05 -6.20 15.89
N TYR A 13 1.59 -6.43 14.70
CA TYR A 13 2.90 -5.90 14.32
C TYR A 13 2.83 -4.41 13.95
N ALA A 14 1.73 -3.96 13.35
CA ALA A 14 1.47 -2.56 13.03
C ALA A 14 1.39 -1.70 14.29
N GLU A 15 0.64 -2.14 15.31
CA GLU A 15 0.57 -1.50 16.62
C GLU A 15 1.95 -1.33 17.27
N LYS A 16 2.83 -2.31 17.05
CA LYS A 16 4.20 -2.33 17.56
C LYS A 16 5.20 -1.62 16.64
N LYS A 17 4.73 -1.04 15.53
CA LYS A 17 5.54 -0.41 14.47
C LYS A 17 6.67 -1.31 13.97
N LYS A 18 6.35 -2.59 13.70
CA LYS A 18 7.31 -3.59 13.20
C LYS A 18 6.99 -3.98 11.75
N SER A 19 7.62 -3.29 10.81
CA SER A 19 7.52 -3.56 9.37
C SER A 19 8.10 -4.92 8.96
N GLY A 20 9.29 -5.29 9.46
CA GLY A 20 9.98 -6.52 9.07
C GLY A 20 9.15 -7.82 9.17
N PRO A 21 8.43 -8.10 10.27
CA PRO A 21 7.53 -9.25 10.35
C PRO A 21 6.34 -9.19 9.38
N ILE A 22 5.79 -8.01 9.11
CA ILE A 22 4.70 -7.83 8.13
C ILE A 22 5.22 -8.15 6.73
N ILE A 23 6.40 -7.63 6.37
CA ILE A 23 7.08 -7.90 5.10
C ILE A 23 7.27 -9.40 4.87
N LYS A 24 7.62 -10.17 5.92
CA LYS A 24 7.77 -11.63 5.83
C LYS A 24 6.44 -12.36 5.59
N ILE A 25 5.32 -11.83 6.06
CA ILE A 25 3.98 -12.40 5.79
C ILE A 25 3.63 -12.20 4.31
N MET A 26 3.96 -11.04 3.74
CA MET A 26 3.63 -10.69 2.35
C MET A 26 4.21 -11.64 1.30
N ASP A 27 5.36 -12.27 1.55
CA ASP A 27 6.06 -13.09 0.55
C ASP A 27 5.27 -14.34 0.10
N LYS A 28 4.24 -14.76 0.85
CA LYS A 28 3.36 -15.90 0.52
C LYS A 28 1.88 -15.56 0.66
N ALA A 29 1.57 -14.27 0.79
CA ALA A 29 0.22 -13.79 1.03
C ALA A 29 -0.62 -13.82 -0.25
N ASP A 30 -1.93 -14.01 -0.06
CA ASP A 30 -2.90 -13.73 -1.11
C ASP A 30 -3.21 -12.22 -1.21
N THR A 31 -4.05 -11.85 -2.18
CA THR A 31 -4.40 -10.46 -2.45
C THR A 31 -4.98 -9.74 -1.23
N GLU A 32 -5.83 -10.38 -0.44
CA GLU A 32 -6.50 -9.71 0.68
C GLU A 32 -5.52 -9.46 1.84
N VAL A 33 -4.65 -10.44 2.13
CA VAL A 33 -3.57 -10.26 3.13
C VAL A 33 -2.54 -9.22 2.67
N LEU A 34 -2.22 -9.15 1.37
CA LEU A 34 -1.35 -8.11 0.82
C LEU A 34 -1.94 -6.71 0.99
N ILE A 35 -3.24 -6.54 0.78
CA ILE A 35 -3.92 -5.25 0.93
C ILE A 35 -3.82 -4.75 2.38
N GLU A 36 -4.09 -5.61 3.36
CA GLU A 36 -4.00 -5.22 4.77
C GLU A 36 -2.55 -4.97 5.20
N ALA A 37 -1.60 -5.78 4.70
CA ALA A 37 -0.18 -5.56 4.94
C ALA A 37 0.30 -4.21 4.39
N LEU A 38 -0.07 -3.85 3.16
CA LEU A 38 0.29 -2.56 2.55
C LEU A 38 -0.28 -1.38 3.34
N LYS A 39 -1.53 -1.48 3.79
CA LYS A 39 -2.17 -0.48 4.65
C LYS A 39 -1.42 -0.32 5.98
N ALA A 40 -1.05 -1.42 6.62
CA ALA A 40 -0.26 -1.40 7.84
C ALA A 40 1.12 -0.75 7.63
N LEU A 41 1.84 -1.12 6.56
CA LEU A 41 3.13 -0.52 6.21
C LEU A 41 3.00 0.99 5.94
N GLY A 42 1.92 1.43 5.28
CA GLY A 42 1.65 2.85 5.05
C GLY A 42 1.51 3.64 6.36
N GLY A 43 0.86 3.05 7.37
CA GLY A 43 0.75 3.64 8.70
C GLY A 43 2.03 3.61 9.54
N ILE A 44 2.91 2.62 9.31
CA ILE A 44 4.23 2.55 9.97
C ILE A 44 5.18 3.61 9.38
N ALA A 45 5.18 3.76 8.06
CA ALA A 45 5.92 4.79 7.32
C ALA A 45 7.44 4.83 7.58
N ASP A 46 8.06 3.70 7.93
CA ASP A 46 9.53 3.59 7.98
C ASP A 46 10.13 3.31 6.59
N GLU A 47 11.46 3.32 6.51
CA GLU A 47 12.20 3.13 5.25
C GLU A 47 11.88 1.77 4.60
N ASP A 48 11.83 0.70 5.40
CA ASP A 48 11.48 -0.64 4.93
C ASP A 48 10.05 -0.69 4.36
N SER A 49 9.10 -0.02 5.02
CA SER A 49 7.72 0.10 4.56
C SER A 49 7.65 0.84 3.23
N ALA A 50 8.32 1.99 3.11
CA ALA A 50 8.39 2.77 1.89
C ALA A 50 8.98 1.95 0.72
N ASN A 51 10.09 1.27 0.96
CA ASN A 51 10.74 0.42 -0.03
C ASN A 51 9.83 -0.72 -0.48
N LYS A 52 9.23 -1.45 0.47
CA LYS A 52 8.33 -2.56 0.13
C LYS A 52 7.08 -2.07 -0.62
N ILE A 53 6.43 -0.98 -0.19
CA ILE A 53 5.25 -0.42 -0.89
C ILE A 53 5.58 -0.07 -2.34
N THR A 54 6.76 0.51 -2.60
CA THR A 54 7.18 0.88 -3.96
C THR A 54 7.23 -0.33 -4.90
N HIS A 55 7.60 -1.51 -4.40
CA HIS A 55 7.63 -2.77 -5.16
C HIS A 55 6.25 -3.33 -5.52
N TYR A 56 5.15 -2.83 -4.92
CA TYR A 56 3.80 -3.29 -5.21
C TYR A 56 3.01 -2.33 -6.11
N LEU A 57 3.58 -1.20 -6.50
CA LEU A 57 2.91 -0.23 -7.37
C LEU A 57 2.65 -0.81 -8.77
N ASP A 58 3.50 -1.72 -9.25
CA ASP A 58 3.42 -2.39 -10.56
C ASP A 58 2.99 -3.87 -10.46
N HIS A 59 2.39 -4.26 -9.33
CA HIS A 59 1.93 -5.62 -9.09
C HIS A 59 0.93 -6.10 -10.16
N PRO A 60 0.93 -7.39 -10.59
CA PRO A 60 0.01 -7.88 -11.62
C PRO A 60 -1.49 -7.73 -11.25
N ASP A 61 -1.83 -7.91 -9.98
CA ASP A 61 -3.19 -7.69 -9.47
C ASP A 61 -3.49 -6.20 -9.27
N ALA A 62 -4.53 -5.71 -9.94
CA ALA A 62 -4.98 -4.32 -9.89
C ALA A 62 -5.41 -3.86 -8.48
N LYS A 63 -6.04 -4.72 -7.68
CA LYS A 63 -6.43 -4.38 -6.31
C LYS A 63 -5.21 -4.09 -5.44
N VAL A 64 -4.14 -4.86 -5.63
CA VAL A 64 -2.87 -4.70 -4.91
C VAL A 64 -2.18 -3.40 -5.33
N ARG A 65 -2.18 -3.07 -6.63
CA ARG A 65 -1.65 -1.77 -7.11
C ARG A 65 -2.38 -0.59 -6.48
N VAL A 66 -3.71 -0.65 -6.42
CA VAL A 66 -4.54 0.38 -5.76
C VAL A 66 -4.18 0.51 -4.27
N ALA A 67 -4.06 -0.61 -3.55
CA ALA A 67 -3.68 -0.61 -2.14
C ALA A 67 -2.28 -0.03 -1.91
N ALA A 68 -1.31 -0.38 -2.75
CA ALA A 68 0.05 0.17 -2.69
C ALA A 68 0.06 1.69 -2.93
N CYS A 69 -0.71 2.17 -3.92
CA CYS A 69 -0.85 3.60 -4.17
C CYS A 69 -1.48 4.33 -2.97
N LYS A 70 -2.53 3.78 -2.37
CA LYS A 70 -3.16 4.35 -1.17
C LYS A 70 -2.17 4.39 0.00
N ALA A 71 -1.45 3.30 0.25
CA ALA A 71 -0.43 3.24 1.31
C ALA A 71 0.71 4.24 1.08
N ALA A 72 1.18 4.40 -0.16
CA ALA A 72 2.20 5.38 -0.53
C ALA A 72 1.72 6.82 -0.27
N LEU A 73 0.44 7.12 -0.52
CA LEU A 73 -0.13 8.43 -0.24
C LEU A 73 -0.31 8.70 1.26
N VAL A 74 -0.50 7.67 2.08
CA VAL A 74 -0.52 7.80 3.55
C VAL A 74 0.86 8.20 4.09
N ILE A 75 1.95 7.71 3.49
CA ILE A 75 3.33 8.11 3.85
C ILE A 75 3.60 9.60 3.51
N ASP A 76 2.84 10.17 2.56
CA ASP A 76 2.80 11.61 2.23
C ASP A 76 4.15 12.27 1.86
N THR A 77 5.09 11.53 1.28
CA THR A 77 6.32 12.13 0.75
C THR A 77 6.19 12.50 -0.73
N GLU A 78 6.93 13.53 -1.17
CA GLU A 78 6.97 13.91 -2.60
C GLU A 78 7.51 12.78 -3.49
N TYR A 79 8.43 11.96 -2.97
CA TYR A 79 8.87 10.75 -3.64
C TYR A 79 7.69 9.79 -3.90
N MET A 80 6.93 9.45 -2.86
CA MET A 80 5.76 8.55 -2.99
C MET A 80 4.71 9.11 -3.95
N LYS A 81 4.38 10.40 -3.83
CA LYS A 81 3.45 11.07 -4.76
C LYS A 81 3.93 10.98 -6.20
N THR A 82 5.22 11.13 -6.45
CA THR A 82 5.81 11.00 -7.79
C THR A 82 5.64 9.59 -8.33
N ARG A 83 5.90 8.56 -7.51
CA ARG A 83 5.69 7.16 -7.88
C ARG A 83 4.22 6.84 -8.18
N VAL A 84 3.29 7.33 -7.35
CA VAL A 84 1.85 7.14 -7.56
C VAL A 84 1.35 7.84 -8.83
N ARG A 85 1.79 9.08 -9.10
CA ARG A 85 1.45 9.78 -10.36
C ARG A 85 1.98 9.04 -11.58
N HIS A 86 3.20 8.51 -11.52
CA HIS A 86 3.74 7.66 -12.59
C HIS A 86 2.85 6.43 -12.79
N GLN A 87 2.53 5.71 -11.72
CA GLN A 87 1.68 4.52 -11.81
C GLN A 87 0.32 4.85 -12.43
N LEU A 88 -0.32 5.94 -12.02
CA LEU A 88 -1.58 6.41 -12.60
C LEU A 88 -1.48 6.67 -14.12
N ALA A 89 -0.35 7.20 -14.60
CA ALA A 89 -0.15 7.49 -16.01
C ALA A 89 -0.06 6.22 -16.87
N VAL A 90 0.56 5.17 -16.33
CA VAL A 90 0.75 3.89 -17.05
C VAL A 90 -0.34 2.86 -16.77
N GLU A 91 -1.23 3.12 -15.80
CA GLU A 91 -2.33 2.22 -15.42
C GLU A 91 -3.32 2.01 -16.57
N GLN A 92 -3.57 0.74 -16.86
CA GLN A 92 -4.44 0.26 -17.95
C GLN A 92 -5.81 -0.18 -17.44
N ASP A 93 -5.89 -0.66 -16.19
CA ASP A 93 -7.17 -1.04 -15.59
C ASP A 93 -7.96 0.22 -15.24
N ALA A 94 -9.12 0.39 -15.89
CA ALA A 94 -9.92 1.61 -15.78
C ALA A 94 -10.45 1.85 -14.35
N ASP A 95 -10.79 0.78 -13.64
CA ASP A 95 -11.29 0.89 -12.27
C ASP A 95 -10.15 1.24 -11.31
N ALA A 96 -9.01 0.56 -11.43
CA ALA A 96 -7.81 0.89 -10.65
C ALA A 96 -7.36 2.32 -10.90
N LYS A 97 -7.35 2.77 -12.17
CA LYS A 97 -6.99 4.14 -12.56
C LYS A 97 -7.90 5.15 -11.87
N LYS A 98 -9.22 4.92 -11.87
CA LYS A 98 -10.19 5.77 -11.18
C LYS A 98 -9.92 5.80 -9.67
N GLN A 99 -9.73 4.64 -9.05
CA GLN A 99 -9.48 4.56 -7.60
C GLN A 99 -8.15 5.24 -7.19
N ILE A 100 -7.09 5.12 -7.99
CA ILE A 100 -5.80 5.78 -7.74
C ILE A 100 -5.94 7.30 -7.88
N GLN A 101 -6.67 7.77 -8.90
CA GLN A 101 -6.95 9.19 -9.10
C GLN A 101 -7.76 9.78 -7.94
N GLU A 102 -8.79 9.07 -7.46
CA GLU A 102 -9.58 9.48 -6.30
C GLU A 102 -8.72 9.58 -5.04
N ALA A 103 -7.86 8.59 -4.78
CA ALA A 103 -6.95 8.62 -3.66
C ALA A 103 -5.98 9.82 -3.71
N LEU A 104 -5.45 10.15 -4.89
CA LEU A 104 -4.60 11.33 -5.10
C LEU A 104 -5.34 12.63 -4.80
N ASN A 105 -6.59 12.77 -5.28
CA ASN A 105 -7.40 13.96 -5.04
C ASN A 105 -7.69 14.16 -3.54
N GLN A 106 -7.98 13.08 -2.82
CA GLN A 106 -8.19 13.10 -1.37
C GLN A 106 -6.93 13.53 -0.62
N ALA A 107 -5.77 12.98 -0.99
CA ALA A 107 -4.49 13.36 -0.38
C ALA A 107 -4.08 14.82 -0.64
N GLN A 108 -4.51 15.41 -1.77
CA GLN A 108 -4.28 16.83 -2.06
C GLN A 108 -5.21 17.77 -1.28
N GLY A 109 -6.44 17.35 -0.99
CA GLY A 109 -7.44 18.16 -0.28
C GLY A 109 -7.20 18.32 1.22
N THR A 110 -6.23 17.61 1.81
CA THR A 110 -5.92 17.67 3.24
C THR A 110 -4.90 18.77 3.61
N ARG A 111 -4.36 19.51 2.63
CA ARG A 111 -3.55 20.70 2.89
C ARG A 111 -4.45 21.88 3.29
N VAL A 112 -4.70 22.02 4.59
CA VAL A 112 -5.24 23.24 5.22
C VAL A 112 -4.10 24.16 5.63
#